data_AF-A0A1L8DWY7-F1
#
_entry.id   AF-A0A1L8DWY7-F1
#
_cell.length_a   1.000
_cell.length_b   1.000
_cell.length_c   1.000
_cell.angle_alpha   90.00
_cell.angle_beta   90.00
_cell.angle_gamma   90.00
#
_symmetry.space_group_name_H-M   'P 1'
#
loop_
_entity.id
_entity.type
_entity.pdbx_description
1 polymer ?
#
loop_
_entity_poly.entity_id
_entity_poly.type
_entity_poly.pdbx_seq_one_letter_code
_entity_poly.pdbx_strand_id
1 'polypeptide(L)'
;DVGSITAEAIQLVSKSTELFINDLAQNAFKEGQKKNTQTRSVDYNSLAEYVQSDSKLEFLHQMVPKKITVKEYKELLRKSEEENVQEISDEDDSLSVCSSDSGNADDAISISSASVVE
;
A
#
# COMPACT_ATOMS: atom_id res chain seq x y z
N ASP A 1 -0.87 -32.62 -19.66
CA ASP A 1 -1.94 -32.15 -20.53
C ASP A 1 -2.69 -31.06 -19.77
N VAL A 2 -2.52 -29.81 -20.19
CA VAL A 2 -3.21 -28.67 -19.56
C VAL A 2 -4.50 -28.53 -20.33
N GLY A 3 -5.64 -28.79 -19.69
CA GLY A 3 -6.94 -28.88 -20.36
C GLY A 3 -7.17 -27.69 -21.30
N SER A 4 -7.51 -27.98 -22.55
CA SER A 4 -7.77 -26.96 -23.55
C SER A 4 -9.00 -26.14 -23.15
N ILE A 5 -8.83 -24.81 -23.11
CA ILE A 5 -9.93 -23.88 -22.83
C ILE A 5 -10.80 -23.79 -24.09
N THR A 6 -12.11 -23.99 -23.94
CA THR A 6 -13.05 -23.89 -25.06
C THR A 6 -13.27 -22.44 -25.49
N ALA A 7 -13.55 -22.20 -26.78
CA ALA A 7 -13.85 -20.86 -27.28
C ALA A 7 -15.07 -20.22 -26.57
N GLU A 8 -16.07 -21.03 -26.22
CA GLU A 8 -17.24 -20.59 -25.46
C GLU A 8 -16.88 -20.10 -24.05
N ALA A 9 -15.95 -20.78 -23.36
CA ALA A 9 -15.49 -20.35 -22.05
C ALA A 9 -14.78 -18.99 -22.13
N ILE A 10 -13.95 -18.77 -23.17
CA ILE A 10 -13.29 -17.48 -23.41
C ILE A 10 -14.33 -16.37 -23.62
N GLN A 11 -15.35 -16.61 -24.44
CA GLN A 11 -16.42 -15.64 -24.69
C GLN A 11 -17.22 -15.32 -23.42
N LEU A 12 -17.57 -16.34 -22.63
CA LEU A 12 -18.31 -16.17 -21.37
C LEU A 12 -17.51 -15.34 -20.37
N VAL A 13 -16.22 -15.67 -20.18
CA VAL A 13 -15.33 -14.92 -19.27
C VAL A 13 -15.15 -13.49 -19.76
N SER A 14 -14.99 -13.29 -21.07
CA SER A 14 -14.86 -11.94 -21.65
C SER A 14 -16.10 -11.10 -21.35
N LYS A 15 -17.29 -11.66 -21.60
CA LYS A 15 -18.54 -10.94 -21.36
C LYS A 15 -18.80 -10.69 -19.87
N SER A 16 -18.49 -11.67 -19.03
CA SER A 16 -18.60 -11.53 -17.58
C SER A 16 -17.66 -10.44 -17.06
N THR A 17 -16.44 -10.34 -17.61
CA THR A 17 -15.47 -9.31 -17.25
C THR A 17 -15.94 -7.91 -17.66
N GLU A 18 -16.55 -7.76 -18.85
CA GLU A 18 -17.17 -6.48 -19.24
C GLU A 18 -18.25 -6.04 -18.25
N LEU A 19 -19.14 -6.96 -17.85
CA LEU A 19 -20.19 -6.69 -16.88
C LEU A 19 -19.61 -6.36 -15.50
N PHE A 20 -18.57 -7.07 -15.09
CA PHE A 20 -17.86 -6.82 -13.84
C PHE A 20 -17.28 -5.41 -13.80
N ILE A 21 -16.56 -4.98 -14.84
CA ILE A 21 -15.99 -3.63 -14.89
C ILE A 21 -17.09 -2.55 -14.88
N ASN A 22 -18.22 -2.79 -15.55
CA ASN A 22 -19.35 -1.88 -15.54
C ASN A 22 -19.96 -1.73 -14.14
N ASP A 23 -20.27 -2.85 -13.47
CA ASP A 23 -20.83 -2.84 -12.11
C ASP A 23 -19.85 -2.19 -11.11
N LEU A 24 -18.56 -2.54 -11.20
CA LEU A 24 -17.50 -1.96 -10.37
C LEU A 24 -17.43 -0.44 -10.52
N ALA A 25 -17.46 0.07 -11.76
CA ALA A 25 -17.41 1.51 -12.02
C ALA A 25 -18.67 2.24 -11.52
N GLN A 26 -19.87 1.67 -11.74
CA GLN A 26 -21.11 2.27 -11.26
C GLN A 26 -21.18 2.34 -9.74
N ASN A 27 -20.76 1.27 -9.05
CA ASN A 27 -20.82 1.21 -7.60
C ASN A 27 -19.75 2.09 -6.96
N ALA A 28 -18.53 2.14 -7.53
CA ALA A 28 -17.51 3.11 -7.13
C ALA A 28 -17.96 4.57 -7.32
N PHE A 29 -18.74 4.87 -8.38
CA PHE A 29 -19.33 6.20 -8.60
C PHE A 29 -20.39 6.53 -7.55
N LYS A 30 -21.29 5.59 -7.24
CA LYS A 30 -22.30 5.75 -6.18
C LYS A 30 -21.64 5.97 -4.81
N GLU A 31 -20.56 5.26 -4.53
CA GLU A 31 -19.78 5.45 -3.29
C GLU A 31 -19.20 6.86 -3.21
N GLY A 32 -18.66 7.38 -4.32
CA GLY A 32 -18.19 8.76 -4.41
C GLY A 32 -19.29 9.80 -4.19
N GLN A 33 -20.50 9.54 -4.69
CA GLN A 33 -21.65 10.42 -4.49
C GLN A 33 -22.15 10.47 -3.04
N LYS A 34 -21.96 9.41 -2.24
CA LYS A 34 -22.29 9.44 -0.80
C LYS A 34 -21.46 10.47 -0.05
N LYS A 35 -20.21 10.68 -0.46
CA LYS A 35 -19.30 11.67 0.15
C LYS A 35 -19.49 13.07 -0.40
N ASN A 36 -19.75 13.18 -1.70
CA ASN A 36 -19.95 14.46 -2.38
C ASN A 36 -20.98 14.31 -3.50
N THR A 37 -22.14 14.96 -3.34
CA THR A 37 -23.25 14.90 -4.30
C THR A 37 -22.95 15.57 -5.64
N GLN A 38 -21.87 16.34 -5.77
CA GLN A 38 -21.44 16.97 -7.03
C GLN A 38 -20.37 16.17 -7.79
N THR A 39 -20.01 14.98 -7.32
CA THR A 39 -19.03 14.12 -7.98
C THR A 39 -19.52 13.72 -9.38
N ARG A 40 -18.73 14.04 -10.40
CA ARG A 40 -18.99 13.72 -11.82
C ARG A 40 -18.05 12.68 -12.41
N SER A 41 -17.08 12.21 -11.64
CA SER A 41 -16.06 11.24 -12.03
C SER A 41 -15.93 10.13 -11.00
N VAL A 42 -15.34 9.00 -11.41
CA VAL A 42 -14.90 7.96 -10.47
C VAL A 42 -13.47 8.26 -10.06
N ASP A 43 -13.28 8.53 -8.77
CA ASP A 43 -11.96 8.79 -8.21
C ASP A 43 -11.40 7.52 -7.59
N TYR A 44 -10.07 7.40 -7.51
CA TYR A 44 -9.43 6.23 -6.92
C TYR A 44 -9.87 5.99 -5.47
N ASN A 45 -10.07 7.05 -4.69
CA ASN A 45 -10.47 6.92 -3.29
C ASN A 45 -11.85 6.27 -3.17
N SER A 46 -12.83 6.63 -4.00
CA SER A 46 -14.16 6.01 -3.94
C SER A 46 -14.14 4.56 -4.43
N LEU A 47 -13.29 4.25 -5.42
CA LEU A 47 -13.07 2.87 -5.87
C LEU A 47 -12.45 2.01 -4.75
N ALA A 48 -11.34 2.45 -4.15
CA ALA A 48 -10.67 1.71 -3.09
C ALA A 48 -11.57 1.53 -1.86
N GLU A 49 -12.44 2.49 -1.57
CA GLU A 49 -13.42 2.39 -0.48
C GLU A 49 -14.51 1.37 -0.76
N TYR A 50 -15.06 1.40 -1.98
CA TYR A 50 -16.05 0.42 -2.41
C TYR A 50 -15.46 -1.00 -2.38
N VAL A 51 -14.27 -1.20 -2.95
CA VAL A 51 -13.57 -2.49 -2.97
C VAL A 51 -13.33 -3.03 -1.56
N GLN A 52 -12.95 -2.18 -0.61
CA GLN A 52 -12.70 -2.61 0.77
C GLN A 52 -13.96 -2.81 1.61
N SER A 53 -15.12 -2.32 1.18
CA SER A 53 -16.38 -2.48 1.93
C SER A 53 -17.18 -3.71 1.49
N ASP A 54 -17.06 -4.14 0.24
CA ASP A 54 -17.78 -5.31 -0.29
C ASP A 54 -16.92 -6.58 -0.20
N SER A 55 -17.36 -7.56 0.60
CA SER A 55 -16.71 -8.87 0.74
C SER A 55 -16.54 -9.63 -0.59
N LYS A 56 -17.40 -9.41 -1.59
CA LYS A 56 -17.27 -10.06 -2.90
C LYS A 56 -16.03 -9.59 -3.66
N LEU A 57 -15.46 -8.44 -3.28
CA LEU A 57 -14.31 -7.81 -3.91
C LEU A 57 -13.02 -8.01 -3.10
N GLU A 58 -13.01 -8.90 -2.11
CA GLU A 58 -11.83 -9.22 -1.29
C GLU A 58 -10.61 -9.60 -2.13
N PHE A 59 -10.83 -10.31 -3.24
CA PHE A 59 -9.76 -10.68 -4.18
C PHE A 59 -9.04 -9.46 -4.80
N LEU A 60 -9.66 -8.27 -4.77
CA LEU A 60 -9.04 -7.03 -5.23
C LEU A 60 -8.31 -6.27 -4.13
N HIS A 61 -8.37 -6.65 -2.85
CA HIS A 61 -7.79 -5.86 -1.76
C HIS A 61 -6.28 -5.65 -1.91
N GLN A 62 -5.57 -6.68 -2.39
CA GLN A 62 -4.13 -6.58 -2.64
C GLN A 62 -3.79 -5.73 -3.87
N MET A 63 -4.69 -5.68 -4.86
CA MET A 63 -4.49 -4.95 -6.11
C MET A 63 -4.95 -3.48 -6.01
N VAL A 64 -5.94 -3.20 -5.17
CA VAL A 64 -6.55 -1.88 -4.97
C VAL A 64 -6.51 -1.49 -3.49
N PRO A 65 -5.31 -1.20 -2.94
CA PRO A 65 -5.18 -0.79 -1.55
C PRO A 65 -5.75 0.61 -1.31
N LYS A 66 -6.31 0.86 -0.12
CA LYS A 66 -6.63 2.21 0.31
C LYS A 66 -5.35 3.01 0.48
N LYS A 67 -5.35 4.21 -0.09
CA LYS A 67 -4.28 5.19 0.14
C LYS A 67 -4.54 5.90 1.45
N ILE A 68 -3.50 5.98 2.26
CA ILE A 68 -3.44 6.84 3.43
C ILE A 68 -2.30 7.82 3.22
N THR A 69 -2.46 9.02 3.76
CA THR A 69 -1.39 10.01 3.81
C THR A 69 -0.40 9.66 4.91
N VAL A 70 0.83 10.16 4.80
CA VAL A 70 1.85 9.99 5.86
C VAL A 70 1.37 10.56 7.20
N LYS A 71 0.56 11.62 7.15
CA LYS A 71 -0.05 12.21 8.34
C LYS A 71 -1.03 11.24 9.01
N GLU A 72 -1.95 10.66 8.25
CA GLU A 72 -2.89 9.65 8.75
C GLU A 72 -2.17 8.40 9.25
N TYR A 73 -1.11 7.96 8.57
CA TYR A 73 -0.31 6.83 9.03
C TYR A 73 0.35 7.09 10.39
N LYS A 74 0.93 8.27 10.61
CA LYS A 74 1.50 8.66 11.91
C LYS A 74 0.43 8.69 13.01
N GLU A 75 -0.77 9.14 12.68
CA GLU A 75 -1.90 9.13 13.61
C GLU A 75 -2.38 7.71 13.94
N LEU A 76 -2.46 6.83 12.94
CA LEU A 76 -2.77 5.41 13.13
C LEU A 76 -1.71 4.71 13.99
N LEU A 77 -0.42 5.02 13.80
CA LEU A 77 0.66 4.48 14.61
C LEU A 77 0.50 4.90 16.08
N ARG A 78 0.31 6.19 16.33
CA ARG A 78 0.08 6.72 17.69
C ARG A 78 -1.15 6.09 18.34
N LYS A 79 -2.25 5.93 17.60
CA LYS A 79 -3.47 5.29 18.10
C LYS A 79 -3.25 3.80 18.41
N SER A 80 -2.49 3.09 17.58
CA SER A 80 -2.14 1.68 17.83
C SER A 80 -1.23 1.49 19.04
N GLU A 81 -0.34 2.45 19.31
CA GLU A 81 0.47 2.49 20.52
C GLU A 81 -0.41 2.74 21.76
N GLU A 82 -1.35 3.67 21.70
CA GLU A 82 -2.31 3.94 22.78
C GLU A 82 -3.23 2.73 23.09
N GLU A 83 -3.63 1.96 22.07
CA GLU A 83 -4.45 0.74 22.25
C GLU A 83 -3.64 -0.47 22.77
N ASN A 84 -2.31 -0.46 22.64
CA ASN A 84 -1.43 -1.54 23.10
C ASN A 84 -0.80 -1.28 24.49
N VAL A 85 -1.06 -0.11 25.10
CA VAL A 85 -0.53 0.27 26.43
C VAL A 85 -1.40 -0.23 27.60
N GLN A 86 -2.37 -1.11 27.36
CA GLN A 86 -3.13 -1.75 28.44
C GLN A 86 -2.42 -2.95 29.12
N GLU A 87 -1.25 -3.37 28.63
CA GLU A 87 -0.34 -4.30 29.33
C GLU A 87 1.12 -3.88 29.10
N ILE A 88 1.62 -2.93 29.89
CA ILE A 88 2.96 -2.95 30.52
C ILE A 88 2.89 -1.88 31.62
N SER A 89 2.87 -2.38 32.85
CA SER A 89 2.97 -1.60 34.08
C SER A 89 4.25 -0.77 34.05
N ASP A 90 4.15 0.47 34.51
CA ASP A 90 5.24 1.42 34.72
C ASP A 90 6.48 0.73 35.32
N GLU A 91 7.67 0.93 34.74
CA GLU A 91 8.93 1.34 35.42
C GLU A 91 9.95 1.86 34.38
N ASP A 92 10.27 3.15 34.51
CA ASP A 92 11.59 3.78 34.35
C ASP A 92 12.66 3.09 33.47
N ASP A 93 13.02 3.69 32.31
CA ASP A 93 14.41 4.09 32.07
C ASP A 93 14.50 5.06 30.88
N SER A 94 14.94 6.27 31.19
CA SER A 94 15.32 7.29 30.22
C SER A 94 16.65 6.94 29.57
N LEU A 95 16.69 6.64 28.27
CA LEU A 95 17.95 6.68 27.51
C LEU A 95 17.83 7.53 26.26
N SER A 96 18.00 8.84 26.48
CA SER A 96 18.44 9.78 25.46
C SER A 96 19.92 9.53 25.15
N VAL A 97 20.22 8.92 24.00
CA VAL A 97 21.54 9.07 23.36
C VAL A 97 21.36 9.38 21.88
N CYS A 98 21.10 10.65 21.59
CA CYS A 98 21.35 11.20 20.26
C CYS A 98 22.87 11.39 20.10
N SER A 99 23.54 10.42 19.50
CA SER A 99 24.89 10.63 19.00
C SER A 99 24.81 11.06 17.54
N SER A 100 24.80 12.37 17.34
CA SER A 100 25.24 13.01 16.11
C SER A 100 26.74 12.71 15.94
N ASP A 101 27.12 11.84 15.01
CA ASP A 101 28.51 11.77 14.56
C ASP A 101 28.62 12.44 13.18
N SER A 102 29.09 13.69 13.21
CA SER A 102 29.61 14.41 12.05
C SER A 102 31.13 14.45 12.20
N GLY A 103 31.79 13.36 11.79
CA GLY A 103 33.24 13.25 11.64
C GLY A 103 33.64 13.43 10.18
N ASN A 104 34.25 14.58 9.89
CA ASN A 104 34.77 14.97 8.58
C ASN A 104 36.17 14.35 8.35
N ALA A 105 36.45 14.05 7.08
CA ALA A 105 37.75 14.14 6.42
C ALA A 105 38.84 13.07 6.71
N ASP A 106 39.36 12.56 5.59
CA ASP A 106 40.75 12.13 5.37
C ASP A 106 41.22 10.82 6.02
N ASP A 107 41.20 9.73 5.24
CA ASP A 107 42.31 8.79 5.34
C ASP A 107 42.65 8.15 3.98
N ALA A 108 43.81 8.55 3.47
CA ALA A 108 44.40 8.11 2.24
C ALA A 108 45.07 6.74 2.46
N ILE A 109 44.47 5.67 1.94
CA ILE A 109 45.20 4.41 1.77
C ILE A 109 45.98 4.48 0.45
N SER A 110 47.21 4.99 0.57
CA SER A 110 48.29 4.73 -0.37
C SER A 110 48.64 3.25 -0.32
N ILE A 111 48.36 2.51 -1.38
CA ILE A 111 49.07 1.27 -1.68
C ILE A 111 49.77 1.40 -3.03
N SER A 112 51.08 1.39 -2.91
CA SER A 112 52.10 1.52 -3.94
C SER A 112 52.08 0.37 -4.94
N SER A 113 52.19 0.76 -6.22
CA SER A 113 52.88 0.11 -7.34
C SER A 113 53.43 -1.31 -7.15
N ALA A 114 52.93 -2.24 -7.97
CA ALA A 114 53.67 -3.42 -8.41
C ALA A 114 53.54 -3.57 -9.93
N SER A 115 54.66 -3.32 -10.62
CA SER A 115 54.89 -3.53 -12.05
C SER A 115 55.73 -4.79 -12.21
N VAL A 116 55.23 -5.81 -12.90
CA VAL A 116 56.02 -6.91 -13.49
C VAL A 116 55.22 -7.39 -14.74
N VAL A 117 55.52 -6.90 -15.96
CA VAL A 117 56.19 -7.59 -17.10
C VAL A 117 55.90 -9.10 -17.19
N GLU A 118 55.48 -9.72 -18.29
CA GLU A 118 55.60 -9.46 -19.74
C GLU A 118 54.26 -9.58 -20.48
#